data_AF-A0A3Q0H1Q9-F1
#
_entry.id   AF-A0A3Q0H1Q9-F1
#
_cell.length_a   1.000
_cell.length_b   1.000
_cell.length_c   1.000
_cell.angle_alpha   90.00
_cell.angle_beta   90.00
_cell.angle_gamma   90.00
#
_symmetry.space_group_name_H-M   'P 1'
#
loop_
_entity.id
_entity.type
_entity.pdbx_description
1 polymer ?
#
loop_
_entity_poly.entity_id
_entity_poly.type
_entity_poly.pdbx_seq_one_letter_code
_entity_poly.pdbx_strand_id
1 'polypeptide(L)'
;MNLILLSALLTVLHSFAVGKPVQVATRNNEAAVTERAWIVEAMQEFNTLTCVQFVNRTTESSYIKVVPGQNCWSFFGKIGGAQTVALMKNGCMSKGAIQHELNHALGFIHEQSRSDRDNYVRIMWEYIMAGERENFGKVNSNNLGLPYDYFSVMHYGAYAFSNTSGKATIIPIPDPSVPIGQRYGLSNLDVAKINKIYNCNRCSSVLPNVNGTFSSANYPSPYPDNSNCLWLIRIPQNKVFLQFQEFGLQSSPDCASDYVRIYDGSSRNARVLLDKYCGVAPLPALVASGHMMLIEFVSDMAIAGTGFTASYSHVKCGGTFTNAYGVITSPNYPNKYPKNQDCFWIVGAPPGYQIFLKVVFFELEDIDECRYDYLVIHNGSQPTSPAVGPYCGTMKIPEFTSTENFVLVEFHSDIVWVFHGFMINYTFVTPS
;
A
#
# COMPACT_ATOMS: atom_id res chain seq x y z
N MET A 1 34.88 -10.30 -5.83
CA MET A 1 35.03 -8.83 -5.86
C MET A 1 34.23 -8.32 -4.66
N ASN A 2 34.81 -8.48 -3.47
CA ASN A 2 34.14 -8.31 -2.17
C ASN A 2 34.16 -6.84 -1.80
N LEU A 3 32.99 -6.21 -1.77
CA LEU A 3 32.82 -4.80 -1.39
C LEU A 3 32.05 -4.63 -0.07
N ILE A 4 31.89 -5.70 0.71
CA ILE A 4 31.11 -5.67 1.96
C ILE A 4 31.98 -5.51 3.23
N LEU A 5 33.31 -5.47 3.11
CA LEU A 5 34.22 -5.48 4.27
C LEU A 5 35.24 -4.33 4.40
N LEU A 6 35.05 -3.21 3.70
CA LEU A 6 35.73 -1.96 4.06
C LEU A 6 34.72 -0.91 4.55
N SER A 7 34.39 -0.97 5.85
CA SER A 7 34.17 0.20 6.73
C SER A 7 33.44 -0.12 8.06
N ALA A 8 33.61 -1.33 8.62
CA ALA A 8 33.25 -1.59 10.02
C ALA A 8 34.32 -1.08 11.02
N LEU A 9 34.94 0.07 10.74
CA LEU A 9 35.80 0.80 11.66
C LEU A 9 35.11 2.13 12.00
N LEU A 10 34.70 2.25 13.26
CA LEU A 10 34.11 3.43 13.89
C LEU A 10 34.69 4.74 13.33
N THR A 11 33.92 5.51 12.56
CA THR A 11 33.59 6.93 12.84
C THR A 11 32.72 7.52 11.72
N VAL A 12 31.61 8.12 12.15
CA VAL A 12 30.61 8.91 11.43
C VAL A 12 29.62 8.15 10.52
N LEU A 13 28.55 7.64 11.16
CA LEU A 13 27.22 7.52 10.56
C LEU A 13 26.79 8.92 10.07
N HIS A 14 27.12 9.27 8.83
CA HIS A 14 26.49 10.42 8.20
C HIS A 14 25.16 9.95 7.63
N SER A 15 24.06 10.24 8.32
CA SER A 15 22.75 10.25 7.69
C SER A 15 22.62 11.48 6.79
N PHE A 16 21.70 11.45 5.83
CA PHE A 16 21.29 12.69 5.18
C PHE A 16 20.71 13.66 6.23
N ALA A 17 20.90 14.96 6.01
CA ALA A 17 20.45 15.95 6.98
C ALA A 17 18.93 15.89 7.13
N VAL A 18 18.45 15.77 8.37
CA VAL A 18 17.02 15.76 8.68
C VAL A 18 16.36 17.02 8.13
N GLY A 19 15.21 16.85 7.47
CA GLY A 19 14.46 17.95 6.86
C GLY A 19 15.03 18.51 5.56
N LYS A 20 16.16 17.96 5.03
CA LYS A 20 16.67 18.32 3.69
C LYS A 20 16.39 17.21 2.68
N PRO A 21 15.88 17.54 1.48
CA PRO A 21 15.69 16.54 0.44
C PRO A 21 17.00 15.87 0.00
N VAL A 22 16.94 14.56 -0.23
CA VAL A 22 17.99 13.74 -0.83
C VAL A 22 17.96 13.95 -2.34
N GLN A 23 19.01 14.55 -2.86
CA GLN A 23 19.11 14.90 -4.27
C GLN A 23 19.47 13.69 -5.11
N VAL A 24 18.75 13.48 -6.21
CA VAL A 24 18.92 12.34 -7.10
C VAL A 24 19.18 12.82 -8.53
N ALA A 25 20.24 12.30 -9.14
CA ALA A 25 20.51 12.45 -10.56
C ALA A 25 20.36 11.10 -11.27
N THR A 26 19.46 11.03 -12.25
CA THR A 26 19.37 9.91 -13.21
C THR A 26 20.00 10.38 -14.54
N ARG A 27 20.83 9.56 -15.20
CA ARG A 27 21.45 9.99 -16.47
C ARG A 27 20.38 10.10 -17.57
N ASN A 28 20.22 11.31 -18.10
CA ASN A 28 19.22 11.66 -19.12
C ASN A 28 19.36 10.93 -20.47
N ASN A 29 20.48 10.24 -20.73
CA ASN A 29 20.74 9.56 -22.00
C ASN A 29 20.94 8.04 -21.90
N GLU A 30 20.87 7.44 -20.69
CA GLU A 30 21.24 6.01 -20.51
C GLU A 30 20.11 5.14 -19.94
N ALA A 31 19.22 5.69 -19.11
CA ALA A 31 18.05 4.94 -18.62
C ALA A 31 16.83 5.20 -19.51
N ALA A 32 16.14 4.13 -19.90
CA ALA A 32 14.90 4.21 -20.67
C ALA A 32 13.81 4.95 -19.86
N VAL A 33 12.82 5.54 -20.55
CA VAL A 33 11.71 6.28 -19.91
C VAL A 33 10.99 5.44 -18.84
N THR A 34 10.82 4.13 -19.11
CA THR A 34 10.22 3.17 -18.18
C THR A 34 11.06 2.92 -16.93
N GLU A 35 12.38 2.82 -17.07
CA GLU A 35 13.30 2.60 -15.93
C GLU A 35 13.27 3.80 -14.97
N ARG A 36 13.18 5.03 -15.50
CA ARG A 36 13.03 6.23 -14.67
C ARG A 36 11.70 6.24 -13.93
N ALA A 37 10.62 5.83 -14.57
CA ALA A 37 9.31 5.76 -13.92
C ALA A 37 9.34 4.82 -12.72
N TRP A 38 9.96 3.64 -12.84
CA TRP A 38 10.10 2.69 -11.73
C TRP A 38 10.95 3.24 -10.57
N ILE A 39 12.04 3.95 -10.88
CA ILE A 39 12.88 4.60 -9.86
C ILE A 39 12.08 5.69 -9.11
N VAL A 40 11.35 6.52 -9.84
CA VAL A 40 10.51 7.58 -9.26
C VAL A 40 9.40 6.96 -8.39
N GLU A 41 8.74 5.90 -8.85
CA GLU A 41 7.70 5.19 -8.09
C GLU A 41 8.26 4.57 -6.80
N ALA A 42 9.45 3.97 -6.86
CA ALA A 42 10.14 3.44 -5.68
C ALA A 42 10.46 4.54 -4.65
N MET A 43 10.94 5.70 -5.12
CA MET A 43 11.22 6.88 -4.31
C MET A 43 9.96 7.51 -3.70
N GLN A 44 8.84 7.48 -4.42
CA GLN A 44 7.59 8.09 -3.98
C GLN A 44 7.05 7.47 -2.69
N GLU A 45 7.30 6.19 -2.46
CA GLU A 45 6.88 5.52 -1.22
C GLU A 45 7.66 6.03 0.00
N PHE A 46 8.97 6.29 -0.14
CA PHE A 46 9.76 6.97 0.90
C PHE A 46 9.19 8.37 1.19
N ASN A 47 8.97 9.14 0.14
CA ASN A 47 8.46 10.51 0.23
C ASN A 47 7.08 10.56 0.89
N THR A 48 6.26 9.54 0.64
CA THR A 48 4.92 9.41 1.20
C THR A 48 4.97 9.01 2.67
N LEU A 49 5.66 7.92 3.00
CA LEU A 49 5.58 7.30 4.32
C LEU A 49 6.57 7.88 5.34
N THR A 50 7.54 8.67 4.90
CA THR A 50 8.59 9.20 5.76
C THR A 50 8.79 10.70 5.56
N CYS A 51 9.61 11.32 6.41
CA CYS A 51 10.08 12.69 6.21
C CYS A 51 11.28 12.78 5.24
N VAL A 52 11.86 11.65 4.82
CA VAL A 52 12.94 11.62 3.82
C VAL A 52 12.33 11.85 2.44
N GLN A 53 12.81 12.89 1.75
CA GLN A 53 12.29 13.29 0.44
C GLN A 53 13.38 13.12 -0.63
N PHE A 54 13.22 12.19 -1.55
CA PHE A 54 14.03 12.10 -2.76
C PHE A 54 13.50 13.09 -3.80
N VAL A 55 14.37 13.96 -4.29
CA VAL A 55 14.02 14.99 -5.29
C VAL A 55 15.08 15.07 -6.38
N ASN A 56 14.71 15.61 -7.54
CA ASN A 56 15.67 15.82 -8.63
C ASN A 56 16.75 16.81 -8.22
N ARG A 57 18.00 16.41 -8.43
CA ARG A 57 19.16 17.27 -8.22
C ARG A 57 19.12 18.48 -9.16
N THR A 58 19.54 19.63 -8.64
CA THR A 58 19.86 20.81 -9.43
C THR A 58 21.38 21.06 -9.43
N THR A 59 21.89 21.70 -8.37
CA THR A 59 23.26 22.21 -8.25
C THR A 59 24.03 21.60 -7.08
N GLU A 60 23.38 20.76 -6.28
CA GLU A 60 23.90 20.29 -5.01
C GLU A 60 25.16 19.44 -5.21
N SER A 61 26.17 19.69 -4.37
CA SER A 61 27.47 19.01 -4.43
C SER A 61 27.42 17.59 -3.88
N SER A 62 26.51 17.31 -2.95
CA SER A 62 26.28 15.98 -2.38
C SER A 62 24.93 15.42 -2.83
N TYR A 63 24.93 14.28 -3.51
CA TYR A 63 23.73 13.71 -4.13
C TYR A 63 23.90 12.22 -4.45
N ILE A 64 22.77 11.53 -4.60
CA ILE A 64 22.72 10.16 -5.13
C ILE A 64 22.72 10.22 -6.66
N LYS A 65 23.63 9.48 -7.28
CA LYS A 65 23.73 9.31 -8.72
C LYS A 65 23.30 7.89 -9.08
N VAL A 66 22.09 7.75 -9.62
CA VAL A 66 21.58 6.45 -10.06
C VAL A 66 22.09 6.16 -11.46
N VAL A 67 22.78 5.04 -11.63
CA VAL A 67 23.40 4.62 -12.90
C VAL A 67 23.02 3.19 -13.27
N PRO A 68 22.94 2.85 -14.56
CA PRO A 68 22.89 1.46 -14.99
C PRO A 68 24.16 0.72 -14.56
N GLY A 69 24.01 -0.48 -14.01
CA GLY A 69 25.11 -1.32 -13.55
C GLY A 69 25.08 -2.74 -14.11
N GLN A 70 26.23 -3.43 -14.08
CA GLN A 70 26.29 -4.88 -14.33
C GLN A 70 25.78 -5.70 -13.14
N ASN A 71 25.84 -5.12 -11.94
CA ASN A 71 25.33 -5.65 -10.69
C ASN A 71 24.63 -4.53 -9.93
N CYS A 72 23.93 -4.88 -8.85
CA CYS A 72 23.26 -3.92 -7.97
C CYS A 72 24.10 -3.67 -6.74
N TRP A 73 24.34 -2.40 -6.45
CA TRP A 73 25.08 -2.00 -5.26
C TRP A 73 24.88 -0.52 -4.97
N SER A 74 25.12 -0.17 -3.73
CA SER A 74 25.02 1.18 -3.21
C SER A 74 26.05 1.38 -2.10
N PHE A 75 26.53 2.61 -1.95
CA PHE A 75 27.35 2.96 -0.79
C PHE A 75 26.50 2.97 0.48
N PHE A 76 27.10 2.55 1.59
CA PHE A 76 26.47 2.54 2.90
C PHE A 76 26.52 3.93 3.55
N GLY A 77 25.35 4.52 3.83
CA GLY A 77 25.22 5.85 4.42
C GLY A 77 25.66 6.99 3.48
N LYS A 78 25.62 8.23 3.95
CA LYS A 78 26.03 9.41 3.16
C LYS A 78 27.54 9.53 3.12
N ILE A 79 28.13 9.43 1.94
CA ILE A 79 29.60 9.60 1.76
C ILE A 79 30.01 11.02 1.32
N GLY A 80 29.04 11.87 0.98
CA GLY A 80 29.29 13.19 0.38
C GLY A 80 29.64 13.11 -1.11
N GLY A 81 29.64 14.25 -1.80
CA GLY A 81 29.91 14.28 -3.24
C GLY A 81 28.85 13.52 -4.07
N ALA A 82 29.23 13.09 -5.28
CA ALA A 82 28.41 12.22 -6.10
C ALA A 82 28.51 10.76 -5.61
N GLN A 83 27.45 10.27 -4.96
CA GLN A 83 27.37 8.91 -4.42
C GLN A 83 26.62 7.99 -5.38
N THR A 84 27.28 6.97 -5.90
CA THR A 84 26.67 6.06 -6.90
C THR A 84 25.71 5.05 -6.26
N VAL A 85 24.56 4.87 -6.91
CA VAL A 85 23.67 3.72 -6.76
C VAL A 85 23.58 3.04 -8.12
N ALA A 86 24.06 1.81 -8.22
CA ALA A 86 24.05 1.05 -9.47
C ALA A 86 22.88 0.08 -9.49
N LEU A 87 22.10 0.11 -10.58
CA LEU A 87 20.94 -0.77 -10.77
C LEU A 87 21.11 -1.61 -12.03
N MET A 88 21.09 -2.93 -11.88
CA MET A 88 21.08 -3.86 -13.01
C MET A 88 19.68 -3.96 -13.61
N LYS A 89 19.56 -3.70 -14.91
CA LYS A 89 18.28 -3.70 -15.65
C LYS A 89 17.46 -4.98 -15.45
N ASN A 90 18.09 -6.14 -15.56
CA ASN A 90 17.43 -7.44 -15.47
C ASN A 90 17.53 -8.07 -14.07
N GLY A 91 17.62 -7.27 -13.01
CA GLY A 91 17.65 -7.81 -11.64
C GLY A 91 17.18 -6.86 -10.54
N CYS A 92 17.36 -5.55 -10.71
CA CYS A 92 17.08 -4.57 -9.65
C CYS A 92 16.12 -3.46 -10.06
N MET A 93 15.31 -3.72 -11.08
CA MET A 93 14.29 -2.78 -11.54
C MET A 93 12.91 -3.04 -10.93
N SER A 94 12.78 -4.00 -10.00
CA SER A 94 11.58 -4.11 -9.16
C SER A 94 11.59 -3.06 -8.06
N LYS A 95 10.40 -2.62 -7.62
CA LYS A 95 10.24 -1.58 -6.60
C LYS A 95 11.10 -1.84 -5.35
N GLY A 96 10.96 -3.02 -4.74
CA GLY A 96 11.71 -3.36 -3.53
C GLY A 96 13.21 -3.50 -3.74
N ALA A 97 13.68 -3.85 -4.94
CA ALA A 97 15.12 -3.91 -5.23
C ALA A 97 15.72 -2.50 -5.36
N ILE A 98 15.02 -1.56 -5.99
CA ILE A 98 15.44 -0.16 -6.03
C ILE A 98 15.47 0.40 -4.60
N GLN A 99 14.42 0.16 -3.82
CA GLN A 99 14.33 0.61 -2.44
C GLN A 99 15.42 -0.02 -1.54
N HIS A 100 15.81 -1.27 -1.79
CA HIS A 100 16.95 -1.92 -1.11
C HIS A 100 18.24 -1.13 -1.28
N GLU A 101 18.59 -0.80 -2.52
CA GLU A 101 19.83 -0.04 -2.81
C GLU A 101 19.75 1.41 -2.27
N LEU A 102 18.58 2.02 -2.31
CA LEU A 102 18.36 3.33 -1.69
C LEU A 102 18.49 3.26 -0.15
N ASN A 103 17.98 2.21 0.48
CA ASN A 103 18.10 2.00 1.92
C ASN A 103 19.56 1.85 2.36
N HIS A 104 20.42 1.21 1.56
CA HIS A 104 21.87 1.23 1.81
C HIS A 104 22.42 2.65 1.85
N ALA A 105 22.06 3.50 0.88
CA ALA A 105 22.47 4.91 0.87
C ALA A 105 21.93 5.68 2.10
N LEU A 106 20.75 5.30 2.60
CA LEU A 106 20.17 5.85 3.84
C LEU A 106 20.80 5.31 5.13
N GLY A 107 21.74 4.34 5.05
CA GLY A 107 22.47 3.77 6.18
C GLY A 107 21.92 2.45 6.70
N PHE A 108 21.16 1.71 5.90
CA PHE A 108 20.65 0.40 6.28
C PHE A 108 21.68 -0.69 6.00
N ILE A 109 21.94 -1.51 7.02
CA ILE A 109 22.60 -2.82 6.85
C ILE A 109 21.57 -3.85 6.42
N HIS A 110 22.03 -5.00 5.94
CA HIS A 110 21.14 -6.13 5.70
C HIS A 110 20.56 -6.69 7.00
N GLU A 111 19.29 -7.09 6.96
CA GLU A 111 18.55 -7.53 8.15
C GLU A 111 19.15 -8.82 8.74
N GLN A 112 19.55 -9.77 7.88
CA GLN A 112 20.24 -10.99 8.30
C GLN A 112 21.67 -10.77 8.79
N SER A 113 22.18 -9.52 8.79
CA SER A 113 23.48 -9.20 9.36
C SER A 113 23.39 -8.66 10.80
N ARG A 114 22.19 -8.59 11.39
CA ARG A 114 22.04 -8.11 12.78
C ARG A 114 22.81 -8.96 13.79
N SER A 115 23.20 -8.33 14.89
CA SER A 115 23.89 -8.99 16.01
C SER A 115 23.02 -10.04 16.72
N ASP A 116 21.70 -9.82 16.75
CA ASP A 116 20.69 -10.67 17.39
C ASP A 116 19.99 -11.64 16.43
N ARG A 117 20.40 -11.69 15.14
CA ARG A 117 19.70 -12.48 14.11
C ARG A 117 19.54 -13.96 14.46
N ASP A 118 20.46 -14.53 15.24
CA ASP A 118 20.52 -15.98 15.48
C ASP A 118 19.35 -16.44 16.39
N ASN A 119 18.59 -15.49 16.96
CA ASN A 119 17.31 -15.73 17.63
C ASN A 119 16.14 -15.91 16.65
N TYR A 120 16.31 -15.55 15.38
CA TYR A 120 15.24 -15.38 14.39
C TYR A 120 15.49 -16.17 13.10
N VAL A 121 16.75 -16.36 12.72
CA VAL A 121 17.15 -17.14 11.56
C VAL A 121 18.35 -18.02 11.88
N ARG A 122 18.43 -19.16 11.19
CA ARG A 122 19.59 -20.04 11.21
C ARG A 122 20.30 -19.98 9.86
N ILE A 123 21.61 -19.81 9.90
CA ILE A 123 22.47 -19.82 8.71
C ILE A 123 22.98 -21.25 8.48
N MET A 124 22.75 -21.77 7.28
CA MET A 124 23.19 -23.11 6.85
C MET A 124 24.54 -23.02 6.14
N TRP A 125 25.62 -22.97 6.93
CA TRP A 125 26.98 -22.69 6.47
C TRP A 125 27.54 -23.70 5.46
N GLU A 126 27.01 -24.91 5.45
CA GLU A 126 27.36 -25.99 4.52
C GLU A 126 26.85 -25.75 3.09
N TYR A 127 25.77 -24.97 2.95
CA TYR A 127 25.15 -24.70 1.65
C TYR A 127 25.61 -23.37 1.04
N ILE A 128 26.48 -22.61 1.71
CA ILE A 128 27.00 -21.33 1.20
C ILE A 128 28.14 -21.60 0.20
N MET A 129 28.11 -20.92 -0.95
CA MET A 129 29.20 -20.93 -1.93
C MET A 129 30.56 -20.56 -1.30
N ALA A 130 31.63 -21.23 -1.76
CA ALA A 130 32.98 -20.94 -1.29
C ALA A 130 33.34 -19.47 -1.57
N GLY A 131 33.84 -18.76 -0.55
CA GLY A 131 34.15 -17.32 -0.62
C GLY A 131 33.00 -16.38 -0.23
N GLU A 132 31.77 -16.87 -0.12
CA GLU A 132 30.58 -16.02 0.13
C GLU A 132 30.14 -15.96 1.60
N ARG A 133 30.85 -16.65 2.51
CA ARG A 133 30.51 -16.71 3.94
C ARG A 133 30.53 -15.34 4.63
N GLU A 134 31.34 -14.42 4.13
CA GLU A 134 31.45 -13.05 4.66
C GLU A 134 30.14 -12.25 4.55
N ASN A 135 29.32 -12.52 3.53
CA ASN A 135 28.00 -11.88 3.35
C ASN A 135 26.99 -12.22 4.47
N PHE A 136 27.30 -13.23 5.28
CA PHE A 136 26.51 -13.68 6.42
C PHE A 136 27.20 -13.32 7.75
N GLY A 137 28.17 -12.41 7.74
CA GLY A 137 28.77 -11.86 8.96
C GLY A 137 27.75 -11.10 9.82
N LYS A 138 27.94 -11.08 11.14
CA LYS A 138 27.16 -10.22 12.04
C LYS A 138 27.81 -8.85 12.15
N VAL A 139 26.99 -7.81 12.13
CA VAL A 139 27.34 -6.43 12.41
C VAL A 139 26.76 -6.06 13.78
N ASN A 140 27.52 -5.33 14.59
CA ASN A 140 27.06 -4.86 15.89
C ASN A 140 25.96 -3.79 15.74
N SER A 141 24.73 -4.24 15.56
CA SER A 141 23.52 -3.44 15.43
C SER A 141 22.33 -4.25 15.95
N ASN A 142 21.44 -3.57 16.68
CA ASN A 142 20.14 -4.08 17.12
C ASN A 142 18.98 -3.38 16.40
N ASN A 143 19.25 -2.71 15.26
CA ASN A 143 18.25 -1.94 14.50
C ASN A 143 17.45 -0.95 15.35
N LEU A 144 18.14 -0.23 16.25
CA LEU A 144 17.52 0.76 17.14
C LEU A 144 16.47 0.15 18.08
N GLY A 145 16.59 -1.13 18.41
CA GLY A 145 15.64 -1.86 19.26
C GLY A 145 14.32 -2.20 18.58
N LEU A 146 14.23 -2.12 17.25
CA LEU A 146 13.08 -2.61 16.50
C LEU A 146 13.10 -4.16 16.43
N PRO A 147 11.92 -4.81 16.37
CA PRO A 147 11.82 -6.26 16.15
C PRO A 147 12.57 -6.72 14.90
N TYR A 148 12.85 -8.02 14.81
CA TYR A 148 13.41 -8.62 13.60
C TYR A 148 12.39 -8.61 12.47
N ASP A 149 12.79 -8.14 11.29
CA ASP A 149 11.88 -7.97 10.15
C ASP A 149 12.16 -8.98 9.03
N TYR A 150 11.51 -10.13 9.09
CA TYR A 150 11.58 -11.15 8.03
C TYR A 150 11.20 -10.60 6.65
N PHE A 151 10.31 -9.59 6.61
CA PHE A 151 9.80 -9.00 5.39
C PHE A 151 10.58 -7.74 4.96
N SER A 152 11.67 -7.38 5.62
CA SER A 152 12.46 -6.21 5.23
C SER A 152 12.96 -6.35 3.79
N VAL A 153 12.90 -5.26 3.02
CA VAL A 153 13.58 -5.23 1.72
C VAL A 153 15.09 -5.48 1.87
N MET A 154 15.65 -5.22 3.05
CA MET A 154 17.06 -5.43 3.39
C MET A 154 17.39 -6.86 3.82
N HIS A 155 16.41 -7.77 3.88
CA HIS A 155 16.66 -9.17 4.15
C HIS A 155 17.09 -9.91 2.86
N TYR A 156 18.04 -10.83 2.98
CA TYR A 156 18.38 -11.77 1.90
C TYR A 156 17.29 -12.82 1.70
N GLY A 157 17.14 -13.31 0.46
CA GLY A 157 16.27 -14.46 0.19
C GLY A 157 16.84 -15.75 0.79
N ALA A 158 15.98 -16.73 1.04
CA ALA A 158 16.34 -18.00 1.68
C ALA A 158 17.46 -18.77 0.95
N TYR A 159 17.59 -18.59 -0.37
CA TYR A 159 18.56 -19.30 -1.22
C TYR A 159 19.76 -18.43 -1.64
N ALA A 160 19.92 -17.24 -1.05
CA ALA A 160 21.01 -16.34 -1.40
C ALA A 160 22.37 -17.06 -1.24
N PHE A 161 23.21 -16.99 -2.26
CA PHE A 161 24.54 -17.61 -2.28
C PHE A 161 24.58 -19.13 -2.06
N SER A 162 23.50 -19.86 -2.39
CA SER A 162 23.47 -21.31 -2.26
C SER A 162 24.36 -22.01 -3.30
N ASN A 163 25.15 -22.99 -2.85
CA ASN A 163 25.96 -23.87 -3.70
C ASN A 163 25.22 -25.14 -4.12
N THR A 164 24.02 -25.39 -3.56
CA THR A 164 23.27 -26.62 -3.75
C THR A 164 21.84 -26.28 -4.14
N SER A 165 21.41 -26.73 -5.32
CA SER A 165 20.07 -26.45 -5.84
C SER A 165 18.98 -26.90 -4.84
N GLY A 166 18.03 -26.02 -4.56
CA GLY A 166 16.91 -26.29 -3.64
C GLY A 166 17.28 -26.30 -2.15
N LYS A 167 18.52 -25.98 -1.76
CA LYS A 167 18.93 -25.87 -0.35
C LYS A 167 19.04 -24.41 0.08
N ALA A 168 18.27 -24.04 1.09
CA ALA A 168 18.30 -22.70 1.67
C ALA A 168 19.57 -22.48 2.51
N THR A 169 20.16 -21.29 2.39
CA THR A 169 21.28 -20.80 3.22
C THR A 169 20.78 -20.06 4.46
N ILE A 170 19.53 -19.56 4.45
CA ILE A 170 18.88 -18.89 5.58
C ILE A 170 17.54 -19.57 5.85
N ILE A 171 17.33 -20.02 7.08
CA ILE A 171 16.08 -20.66 7.52
C ILE A 171 15.48 -19.85 8.67
N PRO A 172 14.29 -19.25 8.51
CA PRO A 172 13.56 -18.63 9.60
C PRO A 172 13.23 -19.62 10.73
N ILE A 173 13.27 -19.13 11.97
CA ILE A 173 12.92 -19.90 13.18
C ILE A 173 11.97 -19.06 14.06
N PRO A 174 11.05 -19.70 14.81
CA PRO A 174 10.83 -21.15 14.88
C PRO A 174 10.08 -21.72 13.65
N ASP A 175 9.45 -20.85 12.85
CA ASP A 175 8.65 -21.25 11.69
C ASP A 175 9.43 -21.05 10.38
N PRO A 176 9.88 -22.14 9.71
CA PRO A 176 10.61 -22.06 8.46
C PRO A 176 9.75 -21.68 7.25
N SER A 177 8.42 -21.61 7.40
CA SER A 177 7.50 -21.23 6.32
C SER A 177 7.39 -19.71 6.12
N VAL A 178 7.88 -18.91 7.08
CA VAL A 178 7.89 -17.45 6.99
C VAL A 178 8.70 -17.01 5.76
N PRO A 179 8.11 -16.26 4.81
CA PRO A 179 8.84 -15.83 3.63
C PRO A 179 9.85 -14.72 3.98
N ILE A 180 11.02 -14.78 3.34
CA ILE A 180 12.10 -13.80 3.50
C ILE A 180 12.66 -13.34 2.15
N GLY A 181 13.21 -12.12 2.13
CA GLY A 181 13.85 -11.56 0.94
C GLY A 181 12.90 -11.05 -0.14
N GLN A 182 11.71 -10.58 0.27
CA GLN A 182 10.73 -9.98 -0.63
C GLN A 182 11.28 -8.76 -1.39
N ARG A 183 10.67 -8.44 -2.54
CA ARG A 183 11.00 -7.26 -3.38
C ARG A 183 9.75 -6.48 -3.82
N TYR A 184 8.65 -6.62 -3.10
CA TYR A 184 7.39 -5.90 -3.31
C TYR A 184 7.50 -4.42 -2.94
N GLY A 185 8.17 -4.10 -1.83
CA GLY A 185 8.43 -2.73 -1.41
C GLY A 185 8.76 -2.62 0.08
N LEU A 186 8.90 -1.41 0.64
CA LEU A 186 9.27 -1.20 2.05
C LEU A 186 8.28 -1.92 2.97
N SER A 187 8.79 -2.68 3.95
CA SER A 187 7.97 -3.23 5.01
C SER A 187 7.54 -2.14 5.99
N ASN A 188 6.63 -2.48 6.91
CA ASN A 188 6.28 -1.59 8.02
C ASN A 188 7.51 -1.22 8.88
N LEU A 189 8.40 -2.18 9.14
CA LEU A 189 9.57 -1.97 9.99
C LEU A 189 10.72 -1.27 9.24
N ASP A 190 10.81 -1.39 7.91
CA ASP A 190 11.69 -0.56 7.08
C ASP A 190 11.31 0.92 7.26
N VAL A 191 10.02 1.25 7.11
CA VAL A 191 9.48 2.61 7.28
C VAL A 191 9.70 3.10 8.71
N ALA A 192 9.40 2.29 9.73
CA ALA A 192 9.61 2.64 11.13
C ALA A 192 11.09 2.94 11.42
N LYS A 193 12.01 2.15 10.85
CA LYS A 193 13.46 2.36 11.00
C LYS A 193 13.91 3.64 10.33
N ILE A 194 13.41 3.98 9.13
CA ILE A 194 13.71 5.27 8.47
C ILE A 194 13.21 6.42 9.36
N ASN A 195 11.96 6.36 9.81
CA ASN A 195 11.37 7.40 10.64
C ASN A 195 12.16 7.59 11.95
N LYS A 196 12.70 6.51 12.53
CA LYS A 196 13.54 6.57 13.73
C LYS A 196 14.95 7.12 13.47
N ILE A 197 15.61 6.72 12.37
CA ILE A 197 16.95 7.23 12.01
C ILE A 197 16.90 8.74 11.70
N TYR A 198 15.85 9.18 11.02
CA TYR A 198 15.70 10.55 10.53
C TYR A 198 14.78 11.42 11.40
N ASN A 199 14.41 10.96 12.61
CA ASN A 199 13.54 11.66 13.56
C ASN A 199 12.26 12.23 12.91
N CYS A 200 11.63 11.44 12.05
CA CYS A 200 10.40 11.84 11.39
C CYS A 200 9.24 11.84 12.39
N ASN A 201 8.55 12.96 12.53
CA ASN A 201 7.30 13.04 13.28
C ASN A 201 6.14 12.46 12.45
N ARG A 202 6.13 11.14 12.27
CA ARG A 202 5.09 10.39 11.53
C ARG A 202 4.83 9.01 12.12
N CYS A 203 3.56 8.63 12.11
CA CYS A 203 3.04 7.31 12.52
C CYS A 203 2.58 6.52 11.28
N SER A 204 3.49 6.37 10.30
CA SER A 204 3.18 5.67 9.06
C SER A 204 3.26 4.15 9.21
N SER A 205 2.38 3.42 8.53
CA SER A 205 2.34 1.97 8.52
C SER A 205 2.08 1.41 7.11
N VAL A 206 2.68 0.26 6.82
CA VAL A 206 2.41 -0.52 5.60
C VAL A 206 1.60 -1.75 5.99
N LEU A 207 0.47 -1.96 5.31
CA LEU A 207 -0.47 -3.04 5.55
C LEU A 207 -0.48 -3.99 4.33
N PRO A 208 0.32 -5.08 4.34
CA PRO A 208 0.53 -5.92 3.15
C PRO A 208 -0.49 -7.05 2.99
N ASN A 209 -1.21 -7.41 4.05
CA ASN A 209 -2.14 -8.53 4.05
C ASN A 209 -3.38 -8.20 3.23
N VAL A 210 -4.00 -9.20 2.60
CA VAL A 210 -5.21 -9.03 1.75
C VAL A 210 -6.47 -8.66 2.52
N ASN A 211 -6.40 -8.69 3.85
CA ASN A 211 -7.41 -8.21 4.78
C ASN A 211 -6.71 -7.78 6.07
N GLY A 212 -7.37 -6.92 6.83
CA GLY A 212 -6.84 -6.47 8.11
C GLY A 212 -7.67 -5.36 8.73
N THR A 213 -7.26 -4.93 9.91
CA THR A 213 -7.84 -3.83 10.66
C THR A 213 -6.75 -2.88 11.13
N PHE A 214 -7.11 -1.62 11.32
CA PHE A 214 -6.25 -0.60 11.91
C PHE A 214 -7.09 0.44 12.63
N SER A 215 -6.47 1.18 13.55
CA SER A 215 -7.12 2.22 14.33
C SER A 215 -6.20 3.42 14.53
N SER A 216 -6.81 4.56 14.84
CA SER A 216 -6.06 5.68 15.39
C SER A 216 -5.41 5.27 16.72
N ALA A 217 -4.27 5.89 17.03
CA ALA A 217 -3.59 5.66 18.30
C ALA A 217 -4.55 5.93 19.49
N ASN A 218 -4.39 5.15 20.56
CA ASN A 218 -5.17 5.19 21.80
C ASN A 218 -6.65 4.78 21.71
N TYR A 219 -7.22 4.54 20.53
CA TYR A 219 -8.64 4.17 20.39
C TYR A 219 -9.03 3.04 21.38
N PRO A 220 -10.15 3.15 22.12
CA PRO A 220 -11.21 4.17 22.03
C PRO A 220 -10.95 5.45 22.85
N SER A 221 -9.78 5.56 23.50
CA SER A 221 -9.37 6.80 24.18
C SER A 221 -8.91 7.85 23.16
N PRO A 222 -8.88 9.15 23.54
CA PRO A 222 -8.55 10.19 22.59
C PRO A 222 -7.19 10.03 21.92
N TYR A 223 -7.15 10.28 20.60
CA TYR A 223 -5.92 10.22 19.83
C TYR A 223 -4.93 11.32 20.25
N PRO A 224 -3.62 11.14 19.99
CA PRO A 224 -2.63 12.18 20.29
C PRO A 224 -2.80 13.43 19.41
N ASP A 225 -2.55 14.60 20.01
CA ASP A 225 -2.38 15.86 19.27
C ASP A 225 -1.15 15.80 18.35
N ASN A 226 -1.14 16.62 17.30
CA ASN A 226 -0.09 16.73 16.29
C ASN A 226 0.25 15.41 15.58
N SER A 227 -0.75 14.53 15.44
CA SER A 227 -0.60 13.25 14.75
C SER A 227 -0.47 13.48 13.24
N ASN A 228 0.41 12.71 12.60
CA ASN A 228 0.54 12.61 11.15
C ASN A 228 0.73 11.14 10.81
N CYS A 229 -0.38 10.41 10.75
CA CYS A 229 -0.39 8.98 10.53
C CYS A 229 -0.80 8.67 9.09
N LEU A 230 -0.16 7.64 8.53
CA LEU A 230 -0.47 7.15 7.19
C LEU A 230 -0.61 5.64 7.25
N TRP A 231 -1.62 5.09 6.61
CA TRP A 231 -1.71 3.65 6.37
C TRP A 231 -1.70 3.42 4.87
N LEU A 232 -0.64 2.78 4.38
CA LEU A 232 -0.58 2.29 3.01
C LEU A 232 -1.01 0.83 2.99
N ILE A 233 -2.24 0.59 2.53
CA ILE A 233 -2.68 -0.76 2.18
C ILE A 233 -2.04 -1.08 0.83
N ARG A 234 -1.26 -2.16 0.77
CA ARG A 234 -0.59 -2.62 -0.45
C ARG A 234 -0.67 -4.13 -0.55
N ILE A 235 -1.67 -4.59 -1.27
CA ILE A 235 -1.95 -6.02 -1.45
C ILE A 235 -1.35 -6.51 -2.78
N PRO A 236 -1.09 -7.82 -2.95
CA PRO A 236 -0.41 -8.31 -4.16
C PRO A 236 -1.21 -8.15 -5.46
N GLN A 237 -2.55 -8.22 -5.37
CA GLN A 237 -3.47 -8.21 -6.51
C GLN A 237 -4.87 -7.79 -6.06
N ASN A 238 -5.82 -7.71 -7.00
CA ASN A 238 -7.21 -7.30 -6.76
C ASN A 238 -7.32 -5.82 -6.35
N LYS A 239 -8.46 -5.42 -5.81
CA LYS A 239 -8.75 -4.05 -5.35
C LYS A 239 -8.95 -4.00 -3.86
N VAL A 240 -8.71 -2.85 -3.25
CA VAL A 240 -8.91 -2.64 -1.80
C VAL A 240 -10.32 -2.12 -1.55
N PHE A 241 -11.10 -2.83 -0.73
CA PHE A 241 -12.32 -2.33 -0.11
C PHE A 241 -12.00 -1.90 1.33
N LEU A 242 -12.40 -0.68 1.70
CA LEU A 242 -12.17 -0.07 3.01
C LEU A 242 -13.50 0.36 3.61
N GLN A 243 -13.70 0.07 4.90
CA GLN A 243 -14.85 0.52 5.68
C GLN A 243 -14.42 0.94 7.08
N PHE A 244 -15.13 1.91 7.66
CA PHE A 244 -14.94 2.38 9.02
C PHE A 244 -16.05 1.81 9.90
N GLN A 245 -15.68 1.21 11.03
CA GLN A 245 -16.65 0.73 12.02
C GLN A 245 -17.07 1.86 12.97
N GLU A 246 -16.10 2.65 13.40
CA GLU A 246 -16.26 3.70 14.42
C GLU A 246 -15.46 4.93 13.98
N PHE A 247 -16.01 6.12 14.20
CA PHE A 247 -15.38 7.37 13.81
C PHE A 247 -15.81 8.54 14.69
N GLY A 248 -14.83 9.25 15.26
CA GLY A 248 -15.03 10.42 16.08
C GLY A 248 -13.79 11.29 16.13
N LEU A 249 -13.74 12.30 15.26
CA LEU A 249 -12.70 13.35 15.25
C LEU A 249 -13.29 14.70 15.66
N GLN A 250 -12.42 15.63 16.05
CA GLN A 250 -12.79 17.03 16.26
C GLN A 250 -13.48 17.60 15.02
N SER A 251 -14.68 18.15 15.20
CA SER A 251 -15.36 18.87 14.11
C SER A 251 -14.80 20.29 14.00
N SER A 252 -14.55 20.73 12.77
CA SER A 252 -14.12 22.10 12.44
C SER A 252 -14.64 22.50 11.07
N PRO A 253 -14.78 23.81 10.76
CA PRO A 253 -15.11 24.27 9.41
C PRO A 253 -14.14 23.69 8.39
N ASP A 254 -14.68 23.09 7.32
CA ASP A 254 -13.92 22.41 6.25
C ASP A 254 -12.92 21.34 6.74
N CYS A 255 -13.13 20.82 7.96
CA CYS A 255 -12.23 19.88 8.62
C CYS A 255 -10.76 20.37 8.62
N ALA A 256 -10.58 21.66 8.90
CA ALA A 256 -9.28 22.33 8.89
C ALA A 256 -8.35 21.90 10.04
N SER A 257 -8.91 21.49 11.18
CA SER A 257 -8.15 20.98 12.34
C SER A 257 -7.77 19.51 12.15
N ASP A 258 -8.69 18.61 12.48
CA ASP A 258 -8.46 17.16 12.43
C ASP A 258 -9.22 16.56 11.27
N TYR A 259 -8.59 15.64 10.54
CA TYR A 259 -9.24 15.01 9.41
C TYR A 259 -8.67 13.64 9.06
N VAL A 260 -9.52 12.81 8.48
CA VAL A 260 -9.12 11.69 7.63
C VAL A 260 -9.26 12.07 6.17
N ARG A 261 -8.31 11.61 5.34
CA ARG A 261 -8.33 11.76 3.88
C ARG A 261 -7.87 10.46 3.22
N ILE A 262 -8.47 10.10 2.10
CA ILE A 262 -8.26 8.79 1.47
C ILE A 262 -7.93 8.96 -0.01
N TYR A 263 -6.86 8.30 -0.45
CA TYR A 263 -6.31 8.41 -1.80
C TYR A 263 -6.36 7.06 -2.53
N ASP A 264 -6.70 7.12 -3.81
CA ASP A 264 -6.77 6.02 -4.78
C ASP A 264 -5.36 5.65 -5.30
N GLY A 265 -4.52 5.12 -4.42
CA GLY A 265 -3.16 4.71 -4.76
C GLY A 265 -2.21 4.82 -3.57
N SER A 266 -0.92 4.94 -3.87
CA SER A 266 0.16 4.85 -2.87
C SER A 266 0.74 6.19 -2.42
N SER A 267 0.16 7.33 -2.84
CA SER A 267 0.70 8.65 -2.53
C SER A 267 -0.37 9.73 -2.42
N ARG A 268 0.00 10.86 -1.80
CA ARG A 268 -0.83 12.07 -1.70
C ARG A 268 -1.09 12.78 -3.04
N ASN A 269 -0.41 12.39 -4.11
CA ASN A 269 -0.62 12.90 -5.46
C ASN A 269 -1.63 12.07 -6.25
N ALA A 270 -2.07 10.93 -5.70
CA ALA A 270 -3.09 10.11 -6.33
C ALA A 270 -4.47 10.79 -6.25
N ARG A 271 -5.43 10.27 -7.02
CA ARG A 271 -6.82 10.75 -6.99
C ARG A 271 -7.37 10.64 -5.56
N VAL A 272 -8.06 11.67 -5.09
CA VAL A 272 -8.71 11.67 -3.78
C VAL A 272 -10.05 10.93 -3.89
N LEU A 273 -10.25 9.89 -3.06
CA LEU A 273 -11.51 9.16 -2.94
C LEU A 273 -12.44 9.78 -1.90
N LEU A 274 -11.85 10.24 -0.80
CA LEU A 274 -12.53 11.00 0.25
C LEU A 274 -11.62 12.14 0.65
N ASP A 275 -12.15 13.36 0.56
CA ASP A 275 -11.42 14.55 0.99
C ASP A 275 -11.41 14.68 2.51
N LYS A 276 -11.04 15.84 3.06
CA LYS A 276 -10.98 16.02 4.51
C LYS A 276 -12.34 15.74 5.15
N TYR A 277 -12.38 14.74 6.03
CA TYR A 277 -13.58 14.35 6.76
C TYR A 277 -13.30 14.30 8.26
N CYS A 278 -14.25 14.79 9.06
CA CYS A 278 -14.14 14.98 10.51
C CYS A 278 -15.52 14.96 11.19
N GLY A 279 -15.55 15.09 12.52
CA GLY A 279 -16.77 14.95 13.31
C GLY A 279 -17.06 13.50 13.69
N VAL A 280 -18.34 13.20 13.95
CA VAL A 280 -18.80 11.88 14.45
C VAL A 280 -19.73 11.16 13.48
N ALA A 281 -19.93 11.72 12.29
CA ALA A 281 -20.75 11.09 11.27
C ALA A 281 -20.02 9.85 10.70
N PRO A 282 -20.72 8.75 10.41
CA PRO A 282 -20.12 7.56 9.81
C PRO A 282 -19.46 7.90 8.46
N LEU A 283 -18.26 7.36 8.22
CA LEU A 283 -17.62 7.48 6.90
C LEU A 283 -18.22 6.49 5.91
N PRO A 284 -18.27 6.85 4.62
CA PRO A 284 -18.62 5.90 3.59
C PRO A 284 -17.55 4.80 3.46
N ALA A 285 -17.96 3.60 3.06
CA ALA A 285 -17.01 2.63 2.55
C ALA A 285 -16.51 3.04 1.17
N LEU A 286 -15.33 2.56 0.79
CA LEU A 286 -14.63 2.96 -0.44
C LEU A 286 -13.96 1.75 -1.10
N VAL A 287 -13.89 1.77 -2.43
CA VAL A 287 -13.16 0.76 -3.22
C VAL A 287 -12.12 1.48 -4.07
N ALA A 288 -10.84 1.15 -3.85
CA ALA A 288 -9.75 1.65 -4.68
C ALA A 288 -9.87 1.13 -6.12
N SER A 289 -9.35 1.90 -7.07
CA SER A 289 -9.25 1.48 -8.46
C SER A 289 -8.30 0.29 -8.65
N GLY A 290 -7.34 0.10 -7.74
CA GLY A 290 -6.33 -0.97 -7.77
C GLY A 290 -5.96 -1.53 -6.40
N HIS A 291 -4.78 -2.14 -6.32
CA HIS A 291 -4.28 -2.92 -5.18
C HIS A 291 -3.57 -2.08 -4.10
N MET A 292 -3.66 -0.75 -4.20
CA MET A 292 -3.08 0.17 -3.22
C MET A 292 -4.08 1.26 -2.83
N MET A 293 -4.13 1.58 -1.54
CA MET A 293 -4.93 2.68 -1.00
C MET A 293 -4.14 3.33 0.14
N LEU A 294 -4.12 4.67 0.17
CA LEU A 294 -3.44 5.44 1.20
C LEU A 294 -4.48 6.18 2.03
N ILE A 295 -4.43 5.94 3.34
CA ILE A 295 -5.25 6.64 4.34
C ILE A 295 -4.34 7.60 5.08
N GLU A 296 -4.73 8.86 5.17
CA GLU A 296 -4.07 9.92 5.94
C GLU A 296 -4.96 10.34 7.10
N PHE A 297 -4.37 10.41 8.29
CA PHE A 297 -4.96 11.03 9.47
C PHE A 297 -4.03 12.13 9.99
N VAL A 298 -4.59 13.32 10.17
CA VAL A 298 -3.89 14.48 10.73
C VAL A 298 -4.70 15.02 11.89
N SER A 299 -4.02 15.36 13.00
CA SER A 299 -4.58 16.16 14.09
C SER A 299 -3.77 17.43 14.34
N ASP A 300 -4.45 18.46 14.82
CA ASP A 300 -3.84 19.73 15.21
C ASP A 300 -3.27 19.68 16.65
N MET A 301 -2.97 20.84 17.25
CA MET A 301 -2.32 20.93 18.55
C MET A 301 -3.24 20.78 19.77
N ALA A 302 -4.57 20.65 19.59
CA ALA A 302 -5.51 20.54 20.70
C ALA A 302 -6.84 19.87 20.31
N ILE A 303 -7.56 19.38 21.32
CA ILE A 303 -8.93 18.83 21.20
C ILE A 303 -8.94 17.54 20.37
N ALA A 304 -8.75 16.41 21.04
CA ALA A 304 -8.89 15.09 20.43
C ALA A 304 -10.29 14.48 20.65
N GLY A 305 -10.84 13.85 19.61
CA GLY A 305 -11.97 12.93 19.68
C GLY A 305 -11.55 11.49 20.02
N THR A 306 -12.50 10.55 20.07
CA THR A 306 -12.25 9.13 20.36
C THR A 306 -11.41 8.42 19.31
N GLY A 307 -11.34 8.97 18.09
CA GLY A 307 -10.59 8.40 16.97
C GLY A 307 -11.44 7.48 16.11
N PHE A 308 -10.83 6.48 15.51
CA PHE A 308 -11.52 5.58 14.58
C PHE A 308 -10.95 4.16 14.56
N THR A 309 -11.77 3.23 14.10
CA THR A 309 -11.36 1.89 13.69
C THR A 309 -11.82 1.62 12.26
N ALA A 310 -10.95 1.04 11.47
CA ALA A 310 -11.23 0.67 10.09
C ALA A 310 -10.82 -0.78 9.82
N SER A 311 -11.52 -1.40 8.87
CA SER A 311 -11.15 -2.69 8.30
C SER A 311 -11.05 -2.57 6.80
N TYR A 312 -10.18 -3.39 6.22
CA TYR A 312 -10.07 -3.49 4.79
C TYR A 312 -10.00 -4.96 4.35
N SER A 313 -10.45 -5.22 3.13
CA SER A 313 -10.39 -6.52 2.48
C SER A 313 -10.13 -6.33 0.98
N HIS A 314 -9.78 -7.42 0.31
CA HIS A 314 -9.65 -7.42 -1.13
C HIS A 314 -11.01 -7.73 -1.79
N VAL A 315 -11.31 -7.05 -2.89
CA VAL A 315 -12.43 -7.35 -3.79
C VAL A 315 -11.90 -7.50 -5.20
N LYS A 316 -12.48 -8.39 -5.99
CA LYS A 316 -11.92 -8.77 -7.30
C LYS A 316 -12.17 -7.70 -8.35
N CYS A 317 -13.27 -6.97 -8.24
CA CYS A 317 -13.58 -5.87 -9.14
C CYS A 317 -14.41 -4.77 -8.45
N GLY A 318 -14.76 -3.74 -9.21
CA GLY A 318 -15.48 -2.58 -8.70
C GLY A 318 -14.65 -1.30 -8.64
N GLY A 319 -15.08 -0.35 -7.80
CA GLY A 319 -14.44 0.94 -7.62
C GLY A 319 -15.38 2.00 -7.04
N THR A 320 -14.82 3.13 -6.60
CA THR A 320 -15.59 4.31 -6.18
C THR A 320 -15.76 5.32 -7.32
N PHE A 321 -17.02 5.69 -7.56
CA PHE A 321 -17.48 6.58 -8.62
C PHE A 321 -18.07 7.86 -8.02
N THR A 322 -17.55 9.00 -8.47
CA THR A 322 -17.91 10.33 -7.96
C THR A 322 -18.38 11.28 -9.06
N ASN A 323 -18.48 10.80 -10.30
CA ASN A 323 -18.96 11.58 -11.42
C ASN A 323 -20.49 11.68 -11.35
N ALA A 324 -21.06 12.77 -11.85
CA ALA A 324 -22.52 13.00 -11.77
C ALA A 324 -23.37 11.98 -12.55
N TYR A 325 -22.75 11.26 -13.48
CA TYR A 325 -23.36 10.16 -14.21
C TYR A 325 -22.29 9.16 -14.63
N GLY A 326 -22.71 7.95 -14.93
CA GLY A 326 -21.83 6.92 -15.47
C GLY A 326 -22.53 5.60 -15.68
N VAL A 327 -21.72 4.58 -15.97
CA VAL A 327 -22.17 3.22 -16.25
C VAL A 327 -21.38 2.25 -15.40
N ILE A 328 -22.08 1.31 -14.78
CA ILE A 328 -21.53 0.17 -14.06
C ILE A 328 -21.84 -1.08 -14.89
N THR A 329 -20.83 -1.89 -15.13
CA THR A 329 -20.98 -3.16 -15.86
C THR A 329 -20.35 -4.31 -15.10
N SER A 330 -20.89 -5.51 -15.27
CA SER A 330 -20.20 -6.73 -14.86
C SER A 330 -18.84 -6.82 -15.56
N PRO A 331 -17.85 -7.51 -14.96
CA PRO A 331 -16.56 -7.71 -15.63
C PRO A 331 -16.74 -8.39 -16.99
N ASN A 332 -15.93 -7.97 -17.97
CA ASN A 332 -15.96 -8.44 -19.37
C ASN A 332 -17.20 -8.09 -20.20
N TYR A 333 -18.21 -7.41 -19.64
CA TYR A 333 -19.41 -7.01 -20.39
C TYR A 333 -19.04 -6.33 -21.73
N PRO A 334 -19.66 -6.69 -22.86
CA PRO A 334 -20.85 -7.54 -23.01
C PRO A 334 -20.57 -9.06 -23.06
N ASN A 335 -19.32 -9.49 -22.88
CA ASN A 335 -19.01 -10.93 -22.76
C ASN A 335 -19.38 -11.44 -21.37
N LYS A 336 -19.36 -12.77 -21.24
CA LYS A 336 -19.71 -13.44 -20.00
C LYS A 336 -18.82 -13.03 -18.83
N TYR A 337 -19.41 -12.83 -17.66
CA TYR A 337 -18.66 -12.50 -16.46
C TYR A 337 -17.76 -13.68 -16.04
N PRO A 338 -16.62 -13.41 -15.37
CA PRO A 338 -15.80 -14.46 -14.78
C PRO A 338 -16.49 -15.11 -13.58
N LYS A 339 -16.07 -16.33 -13.27
CA LYS A 339 -16.46 -17.07 -12.08
C LYS A 339 -15.81 -16.51 -10.82
N ASN A 340 -16.39 -16.81 -9.67
CA ASN A 340 -15.86 -16.52 -8.34
C ASN A 340 -15.54 -15.03 -8.25
N GLN A 341 -16.53 -14.16 -8.44
CA GLN A 341 -16.34 -12.72 -8.36
C GLN A 341 -17.01 -12.18 -7.10
N ASP A 342 -16.32 -11.26 -6.43
CA ASP A 342 -16.88 -10.45 -5.35
C ASP A 342 -16.53 -9.01 -5.69
N CYS A 343 -17.55 -8.23 -6.05
CA CYS A 343 -17.38 -6.94 -6.66
C CYS A 343 -18.27 -5.89 -6.05
N PHE A 344 -17.67 -4.76 -5.68
CA PHE A 344 -18.35 -3.63 -5.06
C PHE A 344 -18.14 -2.35 -5.88
N TRP A 345 -19.21 -1.78 -6.42
CA TRP A 345 -19.18 -0.45 -7.02
C TRP A 345 -19.89 0.52 -6.10
N ILE A 346 -19.16 1.53 -5.61
CA ILE A 346 -19.71 2.55 -4.71
C ILE A 346 -19.89 3.82 -5.51
N VAL A 347 -21.11 4.31 -5.61
CA VAL A 347 -21.44 5.61 -6.18
C VAL A 347 -21.64 6.60 -5.04
N GLY A 348 -20.84 7.67 -5.01
CA GLY A 348 -20.91 8.72 -4.00
C GLY A 348 -21.22 10.07 -4.64
N ALA A 349 -22.37 10.63 -4.29
CA ALA A 349 -22.79 11.96 -4.70
C ALA A 349 -22.43 13.01 -3.62
N PRO A 350 -22.29 14.30 -3.98
CA PRO A 350 -22.17 15.37 -3.00
C PRO A 350 -23.38 15.41 -2.04
N PRO A 351 -23.21 15.92 -0.82
CA PRO A 351 -24.33 16.13 0.10
C PRO A 351 -25.46 16.93 -0.56
N GLY A 352 -26.71 16.51 -0.34
CA GLY A 352 -27.90 17.12 -0.93
C GLY A 352 -28.33 16.55 -2.29
N TYR A 353 -27.61 15.56 -2.83
CA TYR A 353 -28.03 14.78 -4.01
C TYR A 353 -28.42 13.35 -3.61
N GLN A 354 -29.29 12.76 -4.42
CA GLN A 354 -29.61 11.34 -4.45
C GLN A 354 -29.05 10.70 -5.72
N ILE A 355 -29.00 9.37 -5.75
CA ILE A 355 -28.47 8.59 -6.87
C ILE A 355 -29.61 7.77 -7.46
N PHE A 356 -29.90 8.00 -8.72
CA PHE A 356 -30.84 7.22 -9.51
C PHE A 356 -30.09 6.15 -10.31
N LEU A 357 -30.54 4.90 -10.24
CA LEU A 357 -30.03 3.75 -10.97
C LEU A 357 -31.09 3.18 -11.92
N LYS A 358 -30.64 2.86 -13.13
CA LYS A 358 -31.44 2.16 -14.14
C LYS A 358 -30.66 0.99 -14.71
N VAL A 359 -31.13 -0.23 -14.43
CA VAL A 359 -30.58 -1.44 -15.04
C VAL A 359 -31.06 -1.54 -16.48
N VAL A 360 -30.13 -1.51 -17.43
CA VAL A 360 -30.40 -1.51 -18.87
C VAL A 360 -30.34 -2.93 -19.45
N PHE A 361 -29.45 -3.75 -18.93
CA PHE A 361 -29.31 -5.17 -19.28
C PHE A 361 -29.02 -5.98 -18.02
N PHE A 362 -29.60 -7.18 -17.93
CA PHE A 362 -29.42 -8.08 -16.79
C PHE A 362 -29.63 -9.55 -17.20
N GLU A 363 -28.60 -10.36 -17.01
CA GLU A 363 -28.62 -11.82 -17.17
C GLU A 363 -27.54 -12.46 -16.28
N LEU A 364 -27.96 -13.09 -15.19
CA LEU A 364 -27.13 -13.91 -14.30
C LEU A 364 -27.64 -15.36 -14.28
N GLU A 365 -26.96 -16.24 -13.55
CA GLU A 365 -27.48 -17.58 -13.24
C GLU A 365 -28.81 -17.49 -12.46
N ASP A 366 -29.78 -18.36 -12.76
CA ASP A 366 -31.12 -18.37 -12.13
C ASP A 366 -31.36 -19.69 -11.39
N ILE A 367 -30.67 -19.89 -10.25
CA ILE A 367 -30.77 -21.13 -9.47
C ILE A 367 -30.88 -20.80 -7.97
N ASP A 368 -31.70 -21.60 -7.27
CA ASP A 368 -31.84 -21.64 -5.81
C ASP A 368 -32.08 -20.25 -5.17
N GLU A 369 -33.04 -19.48 -5.71
CA GLU A 369 -33.40 -18.16 -5.18
C GLU A 369 -32.22 -17.18 -5.14
N CYS A 370 -31.43 -17.15 -6.23
CA CYS A 370 -30.28 -16.26 -6.39
C CYS A 370 -29.14 -16.50 -5.38
N ARG A 371 -28.97 -17.74 -4.92
CA ARG A 371 -27.92 -18.08 -3.94
C ARG A 371 -26.51 -18.12 -4.53
N TYR A 372 -26.38 -18.44 -5.82
CA TYR A 372 -25.08 -18.64 -6.48
C TYR A 372 -24.56 -17.35 -7.10
N ASP A 373 -25.27 -16.81 -8.09
CA ASP A 373 -24.96 -15.52 -8.68
C ASP A 373 -26.06 -14.51 -8.36
N TYR A 374 -25.67 -13.35 -7.88
CA TYR A 374 -26.63 -12.31 -7.53
C TYR A 374 -26.09 -10.90 -7.68
N LEU A 375 -27.03 -9.98 -7.89
CA LEU A 375 -26.85 -8.55 -7.77
C LEU A 375 -27.69 -8.02 -6.61
N VAL A 376 -27.09 -7.23 -5.73
CA VAL A 376 -27.78 -6.52 -4.65
C VAL A 376 -27.48 -5.02 -4.77
N ILE A 377 -28.50 -4.19 -4.54
CA ILE A 377 -28.37 -2.73 -4.54
C ILE A 377 -28.64 -2.24 -3.12
N HIS A 378 -27.63 -1.66 -2.48
CA HIS A 378 -27.70 -1.12 -1.13
C HIS A 378 -27.91 0.40 -1.16
N ASN A 379 -28.89 0.87 -0.39
CA ASN A 379 -29.16 2.26 -0.10
C ASN A 379 -28.19 2.79 0.97
N GLY A 380 -26.94 2.96 0.56
CA GLY A 380 -25.81 3.36 1.40
C GLY A 380 -24.53 2.82 0.80
N SER A 381 -23.38 3.09 1.42
CA SER A 381 -22.08 2.63 0.91
C SER A 381 -21.61 1.29 1.49
N GLN A 382 -22.28 0.76 2.52
CA GLN A 382 -21.83 -0.45 3.22
C GLN A 382 -22.69 -1.67 2.83
N PRO A 383 -22.11 -2.89 2.85
CA PRO A 383 -22.88 -4.13 2.65
C PRO A 383 -23.99 -4.34 3.69
N THR A 384 -23.88 -3.68 4.86
CA THR A 384 -24.90 -3.69 5.92
C THR A 384 -26.01 -2.66 5.73
N SER A 385 -25.90 -1.76 4.75
CA SER A 385 -26.93 -0.76 4.45
C SER A 385 -28.21 -1.43 3.95
N PRO A 386 -29.40 -0.82 4.17
CA PRO A 386 -30.67 -1.35 3.65
C PRO A 386 -30.59 -1.63 2.15
N ALA A 387 -31.10 -2.76 1.68
CA ALA A 387 -30.87 -3.20 0.31
C ALA A 387 -32.12 -3.77 -0.37
N VAL A 388 -32.07 -3.83 -1.69
CA VAL A 388 -33.05 -4.50 -2.55
C VAL A 388 -32.36 -5.59 -3.39
N GLY A 389 -33.09 -6.67 -3.64
CA GLY A 389 -32.54 -7.92 -4.18
C GLY A 389 -32.56 -9.04 -3.12
N PRO A 390 -31.82 -10.15 -3.31
CA PRO A 390 -30.94 -10.41 -4.46
C PRO A 390 -31.70 -10.53 -5.78
N TYR A 391 -31.07 -10.10 -6.87
CA TYR A 391 -31.56 -10.29 -8.24
C TYR A 391 -30.67 -11.28 -8.99
N CYS A 392 -31.27 -12.14 -9.79
CA CYS A 392 -30.55 -13.11 -10.62
C CYS A 392 -31.38 -13.52 -11.84
N GLY A 393 -30.86 -14.42 -12.68
CA GLY A 393 -31.53 -14.79 -13.92
C GLY A 393 -31.76 -13.60 -14.84
N THR A 394 -32.97 -13.52 -15.40
CA THR A 394 -33.43 -12.41 -16.26
C THR A 394 -34.52 -11.57 -15.57
N MET A 395 -34.52 -11.55 -14.24
CA MET A 395 -35.49 -10.79 -13.45
C MET A 395 -35.55 -9.32 -13.88
N LYS A 396 -36.77 -8.78 -13.96
CA LYS A 396 -36.97 -7.35 -14.21
C LYS A 396 -36.65 -6.55 -12.96
N ILE A 397 -35.52 -5.84 -12.96
CA ILE A 397 -35.08 -5.01 -11.84
C ILE A 397 -35.78 -3.63 -11.93
N PRO A 398 -36.51 -3.19 -10.89
CA PRO A 398 -37.10 -1.85 -10.83
C PRO A 398 -36.05 -0.74 -10.85
N GLU A 399 -36.44 0.46 -11.28
CA GLU A 399 -35.61 1.65 -11.11
C GLU A 399 -35.44 1.95 -9.61
N PHE A 400 -34.26 2.42 -9.22
CA PHE A 400 -33.90 2.64 -7.82
C PHE A 400 -33.42 4.07 -7.63
N THR A 401 -33.91 4.73 -6.58
CA THR A 401 -33.40 6.04 -6.13
C THR A 401 -32.99 5.91 -4.67
N SER A 402 -31.75 6.28 -4.36
CA SER A 402 -31.26 6.28 -2.98
C SER A 402 -31.97 7.34 -2.13
N THR A 403 -32.04 7.11 -0.82
CA THR A 403 -32.54 8.13 0.12
C THR A 403 -31.47 9.13 0.49
N GLU A 404 -30.21 8.67 0.54
CA GLU A 404 -29.02 9.46 0.83
C GLU A 404 -28.11 9.58 -0.40
N ASN A 405 -26.90 10.08 -0.21
CA ASN A 405 -25.95 10.40 -1.28
C ASN A 405 -24.97 9.26 -1.60
N PHE A 406 -25.22 8.03 -1.15
CA PHE A 406 -24.40 6.86 -1.45
C PHE A 406 -25.23 5.65 -1.88
N VAL A 407 -24.68 4.88 -2.83
CA VAL A 407 -25.20 3.58 -3.25
C VAL A 407 -24.06 2.61 -3.44
N LEU A 408 -24.22 1.38 -2.94
CA LEU A 408 -23.36 0.24 -3.22
C LEU A 408 -24.11 -0.73 -4.13
N VAL A 409 -23.50 -1.06 -5.26
CA VAL A 409 -23.90 -2.18 -6.11
C VAL A 409 -22.96 -3.33 -5.80
N GLU A 410 -23.52 -4.43 -5.33
CA GLU A 410 -22.82 -5.66 -4.98
C GLU A 410 -23.13 -6.74 -6.01
N PHE A 411 -22.08 -7.37 -6.55
CA PHE A 411 -22.19 -8.52 -7.44
C PHE A 411 -21.34 -9.67 -6.89
N HIS A 412 -21.97 -10.83 -6.80
CA HIS A 412 -21.33 -12.09 -6.48
C HIS A 412 -21.51 -13.08 -7.63
N SER A 413 -20.46 -13.85 -7.94
CA SER A 413 -20.57 -15.05 -8.77
C SER A 413 -19.87 -16.25 -8.16
N ASP A 414 -20.44 -17.43 -8.38
CA ASP A 414 -19.94 -18.70 -7.87
C ASP A 414 -18.87 -19.33 -8.80
N ILE A 415 -18.48 -20.58 -8.55
CA ILE A 415 -17.43 -21.26 -9.33
C ILE A 415 -17.94 -21.95 -10.62
N VAL A 416 -19.25 -22.00 -10.85
CA VAL A 416 -19.86 -22.62 -12.03
C VAL A 416 -20.48 -21.59 -12.97
N TRP A 417 -21.74 -21.65 -13.33
CA TRP A 417 -22.26 -21.13 -14.59
C TRP A 417 -22.03 -19.61 -14.80
N VAL A 418 -21.88 -19.17 -16.05
CA VAL A 418 -21.66 -17.73 -16.35
C VAL A 418 -22.47 -17.26 -17.55
N PHE A 419 -22.99 -16.05 -17.44
CA PHE A 419 -23.91 -15.39 -18.37
C PHE A 419 -23.42 -13.98 -18.74
N HIS A 420 -24.17 -13.23 -19.57
CA HIS A 420 -23.69 -11.94 -20.09
C HIS A 420 -23.62 -10.82 -19.05
N GLY A 421 -24.17 -11.02 -17.85
CA GLY A 421 -24.01 -10.09 -16.73
C GLY A 421 -24.95 -8.90 -16.81
N PHE A 422 -24.46 -7.70 -16.56
CA PHE A 422 -25.32 -6.53 -16.44
C PHE A 422 -24.67 -5.22 -16.89
N MET A 423 -25.55 -4.26 -17.22
CA MET A 423 -25.20 -2.87 -17.47
C MET A 423 -26.20 -1.97 -16.75
N ILE A 424 -25.71 -1.08 -15.89
CA ILE A 424 -26.49 -0.18 -15.05
C ILE A 424 -26.03 1.25 -15.33
N ASN A 425 -26.96 2.13 -15.67
CA ASN A 425 -26.70 3.57 -15.74
C ASN A 425 -27.02 4.21 -14.41
N TYR A 426 -26.20 5.15 -13.98
CA TYR A 426 -26.48 5.97 -12.80
C TYR A 426 -26.39 7.46 -13.11
N THR A 427 -27.18 8.25 -12.40
CA THR A 427 -27.19 9.72 -12.47
C THR A 427 -27.49 10.31 -11.10
N PHE A 428 -26.85 11.43 -10.76
CA PHE A 428 -27.21 12.21 -9.57
C PHE A 428 -28.48 13.00 -9.85
N VAL A 429 -29.39 13.00 -8.89
CA VAL A 429 -30.66 13.71 -8.95
C VAL A 429 -30.84 14.53 -7.68
N THR A 430 -31.60 15.62 -7.74
CA THR A 430 -31.98 16.37 -6.54
C THR A 430 -33.13 15.64 -5.83
N PRO A 431 -33.17 15.67 -4.49
CA PRO A 431 -34.31 15.16 -3.73
C PRO A 431 -35.63 15.78 -4.22
N SER A 432 -36.64 14.95 -4.39
CA SER A 432 -38.02 15.34 -4.76
C SER A 432 -38.75 16.07 -3.65
#